data_AF-A0A371GX05-F1
#
_entry.id   AF-A0A371GX05-F1
#
_cell.length_a   1.000
_cell.length_b   1.000
_cell.length_c   1.000
_cell.angle_alpha   90.00
_cell.angle_beta   90.00
_cell.angle_gamma   90.00
#
_symmetry.space_group_name_H-M   'P 1'
#
loop_
_entity.id
_entity.type
_entity.pdbx_description
1 polymer ?
#
loop_
_entity_poly.entity_id
_entity_poly.type
_entity_poly.pdbx_seq_one_letter_code
_entity_poly.pdbx_strand_id
1 'polypeptide(L)'
;MNDSHMCMDKARQCKEKLLLVMNGAVNIEKQLVEYKRDSERNKIDYLQAFIGSNIAKELEILPPQFSKTKGNGKKIKGGKENGLAEHELQQEAELVPK
;
A
#
# COMPACT_ATOMS: atom_id res chain seq x y z
N MET A 1 54.33 -22.59 -26.68
CA MET A 1 53.05 -22.31 -27.39
C MET A 1 52.41 -23.64 -27.78
N ASN A 2 51.73 -24.36 -26.87
CA ASN A 2 50.98 -25.60 -27.21
C ASN A 2 49.79 -25.89 -26.26
N ASP A 3 49.59 -25.10 -25.20
CA ASP A 3 48.63 -25.43 -24.14
C ASP A 3 47.16 -25.33 -24.58
N SER A 4 46.85 -24.48 -25.56
CA SER A 4 45.50 -24.32 -26.09
C SER A 4 45.00 -25.57 -26.82
N HIS A 5 45.85 -26.20 -27.65
CA HIS A 5 45.49 -27.43 -28.36
C HIS A 5 45.27 -28.61 -27.40
N MET A 6 46.15 -28.77 -26.41
CA MET A 6 46.01 -29.80 -25.38
C MET A 6 44.72 -29.63 -24.55
N CYS A 7 44.35 -28.38 -24.22
CA CYS A 7 43.13 -28.10 -23.48
C CYS A 7 41.87 -28.46 -24.29
N MET A 8 41.85 -28.06 -25.57
CA MET A 8 40.73 -28.36 -26.48
C MET A 8 40.56 -29.86 -26.70
N ASP A 9 41.65 -30.62 -26.82
CA ASP A 9 41.59 -32.08 -26.98
C ASP A 9 41.05 -32.77 -25.71
N LYS A 10 41.45 -32.32 -24.52
CA LYS A 10 40.91 -32.82 -23.25
C LYS A 10 39.43 -32.46 -23.06
N ALA A 11 39.04 -31.25 -23.43
CA ALA A 11 37.64 -30.81 -23.42
C ALA A 11 36.78 -31.65 -24.39
N ARG A 12 37.34 -32.00 -25.55
CA ARG A 12 36.70 -32.88 -26.55
C ARG A 12 36.47 -34.29 -26.00
N GLN A 13 37.44 -34.83 -25.26
CA GLN A 13 37.32 -36.16 -24.63
C GLN A 13 36.33 -36.18 -23.45
N CYS A 14 36.11 -35.05 -22.79
CA CYS A 14 35.23 -34.94 -21.62
C CYS A 14 33.87 -34.27 -21.91
N LYS A 15 33.34 -34.44 -23.14
CA LYS A 15 32.13 -33.74 -23.61
C LYS A 15 30.92 -33.87 -22.67
N GLU A 16 30.68 -35.06 -22.13
CA GLU A 16 29.54 -35.32 -21.23
C GLU A 16 29.66 -34.58 -19.89
N LYS A 17 30.86 -34.56 -19.31
CA LYS A 17 31.15 -33.82 -18.07
C LYS A 17 31.00 -32.32 -18.30
N LEU A 18 31.47 -31.83 -19.45
CA LEU A 18 31.31 -30.43 -19.83
C LEU A 18 29.83 -30.06 -20.00
N LEU A 19 29.06 -30.91 -20.68
CA LEU A 19 27.62 -30.72 -20.84
C LEU A 19 26.88 -30.71 -19.49
N LEU A 20 27.25 -31.60 -18.57
CA LEU A 20 26.70 -31.62 -17.21
C LEU A 20 26.95 -30.30 -16.47
N VAL A 21 28.19 -29.79 -16.54
CA VAL A 21 28.55 -28.50 -15.92
C VAL A 21 27.79 -27.35 -16.57
N MET A 22 27.70 -27.31 -17.90
CA MET A 22 26.95 -26.27 -18.62
C MET A 22 25.45 -26.29 -18.27
N ASN A 23 24.83 -27.47 -18.25
CA ASN A 23 23.43 -27.62 -17.85
C ASN A 23 23.21 -27.22 -16.40
N GLY A 24 24.15 -27.56 -15.51
CA GLY A 24 24.14 -27.12 -14.12
C GLY A 24 24.19 -25.60 -14.00
N ALA A 25 25.07 -24.94 -14.75
CA ALA A 25 25.18 -23.49 -14.78
C ALA A 25 23.88 -22.82 -15.27
N VAL A 26 23.28 -23.32 -16.36
CA VAL A 26 21.99 -22.82 -16.89
C VAL A 26 20.87 -23.02 -15.88
N ASN A 27 20.84 -24.16 -15.18
CA ASN A 27 19.84 -24.41 -14.14
C ASN A 27 19.98 -23.45 -12.95
N ILE A 28 21.20 -23.19 -12.49
CA ILE A 28 21.47 -22.23 -11.41
C ILE A 28 21.04 -20.83 -11.84
N GLU A 29 21.36 -20.41 -13.06
CA GLU A 29 20.95 -19.12 -13.61
C GLU A 29 19.42 -18.99 -13.62
N LYS A 30 18.71 -20.01 -14.09
CA LYS A 30 17.24 -20.04 -14.09
C LYS A 30 16.67 -19.92 -12.67
N GLN A 31 17.19 -20.70 -11.72
CA GLN A 31 16.75 -20.64 -10.33
C GLN A 31 17.02 -19.28 -9.70
N LEU A 32 18.14 -18.63 -10.04
CA LEU A 32 18.48 -17.31 -9.51
C LEU A 32 17.52 -16.23 -10.04
N VAL A 33 17.13 -16.31 -11.33
CA VAL A 33 16.14 -15.40 -11.92
C VAL A 33 14.75 -15.59 -11.31
N GLU A 34 14.33 -16.85 -11.09
CA GLU A 34 13.06 -17.16 -10.42
C GLU A 34 13.06 -16.65 -8.97
N TYR A 35 14.12 -16.93 -8.21
CA TYR A 35 14.26 -16.44 -6.84
C TYR A 35 14.25 -14.91 -6.77
N LYS A 36 14.96 -14.23 -7.69
CA LYS A 36 14.95 -12.77 -7.75
C LYS A 36 13.54 -12.24 -8.03
N ARG A 37 12.81 -12.84 -8.98
CA ARG A 37 11.40 -12.49 -9.23
C ARG A 37 10.52 -12.69 -8.00
N ASP A 38 10.68 -13.79 -7.28
CA ASP A 38 9.91 -14.06 -6.07
C ASP A 38 10.27 -13.10 -4.93
N SER A 39 11.53 -12.66 -4.85
CA SER A 39 11.97 -11.63 -3.89
C SER A 39 11.51 -10.22 -4.25
N GLU A 40 11.32 -9.94 -5.55
CA GLU A 40 10.85 -8.66 -6.07
C GLU A 40 9.32 -8.55 -6.08
N ARG A 41 8.59 -9.68 -5.97
CA ARG A 41 7.13 -9.67 -5.80
C ARG A 41 6.79 -8.94 -4.51
N ASN A 42 6.20 -7.77 -4.66
CA ASN A 42 5.76 -6.99 -3.52
C ASN A 42 4.52 -7.67 -2.91
N LYS A 43 4.33 -7.53 -1.60
CA LYS A 43 3.11 -8.03 -0.91
C LYS A 43 1.83 -7.50 -1.57
N ILE A 44 1.92 -6.30 -2.16
CA ILE A 44 0.85 -5.66 -2.92
C ILE A 44 0.50 -6.45 -4.19
N ASP A 45 1.50 -6.94 -4.94
CA ASP A 45 1.26 -7.67 -6.19
C ASP A 45 0.55 -8.99 -5.94
N TYR A 46 0.92 -9.69 -4.85
CA TYR A 46 0.23 -10.90 -4.42
C TYR A 46 -1.23 -10.61 -4.04
N LEU A 47 -1.46 -9.54 -3.28
CA LEU A 47 -2.81 -9.14 -2.87
C LEU A 47 -3.68 -8.73 -4.07
N GLN A 48 -3.11 -8.01 -5.05
CA GLN A 48 -3.79 -7.66 -6.29
C GLN A 48 -4.17 -8.90 -7.11
N ALA A 49 -3.27 -9.87 -7.22
CA ALA A 49 -3.54 -11.14 -7.89
C ALA A 49 -4.65 -11.95 -7.19
N PHE A 50 -4.65 -11.96 -5.85
CA PHE A 50 -5.67 -12.65 -5.06
C PHE A 50 -7.05 -12.00 -5.18
N ILE A 51 -7.12 -10.67 -5.09
CA ILE A 51 -8.38 -9.91 -5.21
C ILE A 51 -8.85 -9.88 -6.68
N GLY A 52 -7.95 -10.09 -7.65
CA GLY A 52 -8.25 -10.01 -9.08
C GLY A 52 -8.49 -8.58 -9.55
N SER A 53 -7.97 -7.59 -8.82
CA SER A 53 -8.16 -6.16 -9.11
C SER A 53 -6.97 -5.35 -8.62
N ASN A 54 -6.71 -4.23 -9.28
CA ASN A 54 -5.63 -3.32 -8.90
C ASN A 54 -6.01 -2.53 -7.63
N ILE A 55 -5.08 -2.38 -6.70
CA ILE A 55 -5.26 -1.63 -5.45
C ILE A 55 -4.89 -0.17 -5.72
N ALA A 56 -5.78 0.75 -5.34
CA ALA A 56 -5.52 2.18 -5.47
C ALA A 56 -4.27 2.60 -4.67
N LYS A 57 -3.41 3.44 -5.27
CA LYS A 57 -2.21 3.98 -4.62
C LYS A 57 -2.54 4.96 -3.49
N GLU A 58 -3.67 5.64 -3.62
CA GLU A 58 -4.16 6.64 -2.67
C GLU A 58 -5.68 6.47 -2.55
N LEU A 59 -6.18 6.55 -1.32
CA LEU A 59 -7.60 6.43 -1.02
C LEU A 59 -7.97 7.54 -0.04
N GLU A 60 -8.84 8.43 -0.48
CA GLU A 60 -9.36 9.50 0.35
C GLU A 60 -10.56 9.00 1.15
N ILE A 61 -10.41 8.90 2.47
CA ILE A 61 -11.51 8.53 3.38
C ILE A 61 -12.18 9.81 3.85
N LEU A 62 -13.36 10.10 3.31
CA LEU A 62 -14.16 11.24 3.75
C LEU A 62 -14.88 10.91 5.07
N PRO A 63 -14.98 11.89 6.00
CA PRO A 63 -15.76 11.71 7.20
C PRO A 63 -17.25 11.51 6.86
N PRO A 64 -18.00 10.80 7.70
CA PRO A 64 -19.44 10.67 7.51
C PRO A 64 -20.09 12.05 7.46
N GLN A 65 -21.05 12.21 6.55
CA GLN A 65 -21.77 13.47 6.45
C GLN A 65 -22.50 13.74 7.76
N PHE A 66 -22.22 14.90 8.37
CA PHE A 66 -22.95 15.35 9.55
C PHE A 66 -24.41 15.58 9.18
N SER A 67 -25.28 14.65 9.55
CA SER A 67 -26.73 14.86 9.44
C SER A 67 -27.17 15.80 10.57
N LYS A 68 -27.42 17.06 10.24
CA LYS A 68 -28.18 17.97 11.12
C LYS A 68 -29.67 17.63 11.03
N THR A 69 -30.07 16.46 11.49
CA THR A 69 -31.48 16.28 11.85
C THR A 69 -31.66 17.00 13.19
N LYS A 70 -31.92 18.31 13.13
CA LYS A 70 -32.78 18.90 14.16
C LYS A 70 -34.09 18.15 13.97
N GLY A 71 -34.28 17.09 14.76
CA GLY A 71 -35.55 16.39 14.81
C GLY A 71 -36.63 17.46 14.84
N ASN A 72 -37.68 17.27 14.05
CA ASN A 72 -38.83 18.16 14.03
C ASN A 72 -39.56 17.95 15.37
N GLY A 73 -38.90 18.34 16.46
CA GLY A 73 -39.40 18.35 17.81
C GLY A 73 -40.48 19.39 17.79
N LYS A 74 -41.70 18.92 17.49
CA LYS A 74 -42.91 19.71 17.62
C LYS A 74 -42.82 20.32 19.01
N LYS A 75 -42.61 21.64 19.07
CA LYS A 75 -42.61 22.39 20.33
C LYS A 75 -43.97 22.15 20.96
N ILE A 76 -44.03 21.23 21.92
CA ILE A 76 -45.13 21.17 22.88
C ILE A 76 -45.11 22.52 23.58
N LYS A 77 -46.15 23.33 23.40
CA LYS A 77 -46.28 24.65 24.03
C LYS A 77 -46.34 24.43 25.55
N GLY A 78 -45.19 24.46 26.21
CA GLY A 78 -45.10 24.59 27.66
C GLY A 78 -45.71 25.91 28.09
N GLY A 79 -46.51 25.87 29.16
CA GLY A 79 -47.15 27.04 29.74
C GLY A 79 -46.13 28.12 30.11
N LYS A 80 -46.57 29.37 29.96
CA LYS A 80 -45.85 30.62 30.22
C LYS A 80 -45.11 30.57 31.57
N GLU A 81 -43.81 30.36 31.57
CA GLU A 81 -42.95 30.66 32.73
C GLU A 81 -42.31 32.04 32.49
N ASN A 82 -42.70 33.00 33.31
CA ASN A 82 -42.08 34.32 33.35
C ASN A 82 -40.75 34.17 34.10
N GLY A 83 -39.62 34.39 33.45
CA GLY A 83 -38.30 34.22 34.07
C GLY A 83 -37.23 35.04 33.36
N LEU A 84 -37.05 36.26 33.85
CA LEU A 84 -36.02 37.25 33.55
C LEU A 84 -34.63 36.65 33.25
N ALA A 85 -33.99 37.11 32.16
CA ALA A 85 -32.58 37.57 32.09
C ALA A 85 -32.03 37.49 30.66
N GLU A 86 -32.62 38.27 29.75
CA GLU A 86 -31.90 38.76 28.56
C GLU A 86 -30.91 39.86 28.98
N HIS A 87 -29.82 39.58 29.70
CA HIS A 87 -28.76 40.60 29.89
C HIS A 87 -27.37 40.14 30.39
N GLU A 88 -26.86 38.95 30.06
CA GLU A 88 -25.49 38.57 30.47
C GLU A 88 -24.56 38.06 29.36
N LEU A 89 -24.99 38.00 28.09
CA LEU A 89 -24.09 37.56 26.99
C LEU A 89 -23.64 38.68 26.04
N GLN A 90 -23.93 39.96 26.34
CA GLN A 90 -23.56 41.08 25.47
C GLN A 90 -22.41 41.96 26.00
N GLN A 91 -21.85 41.70 27.20
CA GLN A 91 -20.79 42.56 27.77
C GLN A 91 -19.34 42.02 27.63
N GLU A 92 -19.13 40.77 27.20
CA GLU A 92 -17.77 40.23 27.02
C GLU A 92 -17.12 40.54 25.64
N ALA A 93 -17.82 41.23 24.74
CA ALA A 93 -17.30 41.52 23.39
C ALA A 93 -16.66 42.91 23.22
N GLU A 94 -16.58 43.75 24.26
CA GLU A 94 -16.13 45.15 24.14
C GLU A 94 -14.94 45.55 25.01
N LEU A 95 -14.04 44.61 25.38
CA LEU A 95 -12.76 44.96 26.01
C LEU A 95 -11.58 44.12 25.48
N VAL A 96 -11.15 44.42 24.24
CA VAL A 96 -9.77 44.19 23.80
C VAL A 96 -9.26 45.46 23.10
N PRO A 97 -8.47 46.33 23.75
CA PRO A 97 -7.87 47.49 23.10
C PRO A 97 -6.62 47.12 22.27
N LYS A 98 -6.41 47.91 21.21
CA LYS A 98 -5.19 47.95 20.37
C LYS A 98 -4.03 48.64 21.08
#